data_AF-A0A8S1MY64-F1
#
_entry.id   AF-A0A8S1MY64-F1
#
_cell.length_a   1.000
_cell.length_b   1.000
_cell.length_c   1.000
_cell.angle_alpha   90.00
_cell.angle_beta   90.00
_cell.angle_gamma   90.00
#
_symmetry.space_group_name_H-M   'P 1'
#
loop_
_entity.id
_entity.type
_entity.pdbx_description
1 polymer ?
#
loop_
_entity_poly.entity_id
_entity_poly.type
_entity_poly.pdbx_seq_one_letter_code
_entity_poly.pdbx_strand_id
1 'polypeptide(L)'
;MDQSENFEQDQGPIDYYKESIRLYYYNIVLHSYLERVNQEKNEIKSKLQKFQVLEDQESDISLEDKRKRNRRSAVEIPRSHVCTISNCNKSYGSEGSLMQHMKIKHGMVMNQDKIGQVLDQFRFQYSSNSN
;
A
#
# COMPACT_ATOMS: atom_id res chain seq x y z
N MET A 1 22.12 55.00 -40.31
CA MET A 1 23.55 54.62 -40.41
C MET A 1 23.70 53.40 -39.53
N ASP A 2 23.66 52.25 -40.18
CA ASP A 2 23.70 50.92 -39.58
C ASP A 2 25.18 50.51 -39.47
N GLN A 3 25.64 50.16 -38.27
CA GLN A 3 26.97 49.60 -38.03
C GLN A 3 26.79 48.17 -37.55
N SER A 4 26.51 47.28 -38.51
CA SER A 4 26.63 45.84 -38.33
C SER A 4 28.12 45.48 -38.51
N GLU A 5 28.84 45.39 -37.39
CA GLU A 5 30.19 44.86 -37.35
C GLU A 5 30.15 43.36 -37.71
N ASN A 6 30.55 43.05 -38.95
CA ASN A 6 30.89 41.71 -39.37
C ASN A 6 32.14 41.26 -38.61
N PHE A 7 31.95 40.44 -37.57
CA PHE A 7 33.01 39.60 -37.03
C PHE A 7 33.30 38.48 -38.04
N GLU A 8 34.08 38.77 -39.07
CA GLU A 8 34.76 37.72 -39.85
C GLU A 8 35.74 37.03 -38.90
N GLN A 9 35.32 35.88 -38.36
CA GLN A 9 36.24 34.96 -37.70
C GLN A 9 37.19 34.42 -38.77
N ASP A 10 38.38 35.01 -38.80
CA ASP A 10 39.55 34.53 -39.53
C ASP A 10 39.91 33.13 -39.02
N GLN A 11 39.30 32.11 -39.63
CA GLN A 11 39.62 30.71 -39.39
C GLN A 11 40.90 30.42 -40.18
N GLY A 12 42.05 30.56 -39.50
CA GLY A 12 43.33 30.10 -40.03
C GLY A 12 43.30 28.62 -40.47
N PRO A 13 44.34 28.14 -41.18
CA PRO A 13 44.35 26.80 -41.76
C PRO A 13 44.00 25.73 -40.71
N ILE A 14 42.98 24.92 -41.00
CA ILE A 14 42.53 23.85 -40.11
C ILE A 14 43.68 22.87 -39.88
N ASP A 15 44.12 22.76 -38.63
CA ASP A 15 45.06 21.73 -38.21
C ASP A 15 44.33 20.39 -38.10
N TYR A 16 44.31 19.65 -39.20
CA TYR A 16 43.63 18.36 -39.32
C TYR A 16 44.12 17.33 -38.30
N TYR A 17 45.39 17.39 -37.90
CA TYR A 17 45.93 16.48 -36.89
C TYR A 17 45.30 16.78 -35.53
N LYS A 18 45.32 18.04 -35.11
CA LYS A 18 44.70 18.48 -33.85
C LYS A 18 43.19 18.22 -33.82
N GLU A 19 42.49 18.47 -34.92
CA GLU A 19 41.05 18.25 -35.00
C GLU A 19 40.69 16.74 -34.97
N SER A 20 41.50 15.88 -35.58
CA SER A 20 41.30 14.43 -35.52
C SER A 20 41.40 13.89 -34.08
N ILE A 21 42.37 14.38 -33.30
CA ILE A 21 42.54 14.03 -31.89
C ILE A 21 41.34 14.50 -31.08
N ARG A 22 40.91 15.74 -31.31
CA ARG A 22 39.73 16.32 -30.65
C ARG A 22 38.50 15.45 -30.87
N LEU A 23 38.19 15.11 -32.12
CA LEU A 23 37.03 14.28 -32.47
C LEU A 23 37.11 12.88 -31.88
N TYR A 24 38.30 12.26 -31.86
CA TYR A 24 38.51 10.97 -31.21
C TYR A 24 38.14 11.00 -29.73
N TYR A 25 38.60 12.00 -28.99
CA TYR A 25 38.22 12.18 -27.58
C TYR A 25 36.73 12.42 -27.39
N TYR A 26 36.11 13.26 -28.23
CA TYR A 26 34.66 13.45 -28.18
C TYR A 26 33.90 12.15 -28.40
N ASN A 27 34.31 11.34 -29.39
CA ASN A 27 33.69 10.06 -29.65
C ASN A 27 33.78 9.13 -28.43
N ILE A 28 34.94 9.05 -27.78
CA ILE A 28 35.08 8.26 -26.53
C ILE A 28 34.09 8.73 -25.46
N VAL A 29 34.07 10.03 -25.18
CA VAL A 29 33.20 10.60 -24.13
C VAL A 29 31.72 10.39 -24.46
N LEU A 30 31.34 10.60 -25.72
CA LEU A 30 29.98 10.39 -26.19
C LEU A 30 29.57 8.92 -26.12
N HIS A 31 30.46 7.99 -26.46
CA HIS A 31 30.22 6.56 -26.30
C HIS A 31 29.97 6.20 -24.84
N SER A 32 30.82 6.65 -23.91
CA SER A 32 30.61 6.40 -22.48
C SER A 32 29.31 7.02 -21.96
N TYR A 33 28.95 8.21 -22.44
CA TYR A 33 27.68 8.85 -22.07
C TYR A 33 26.47 8.05 -22.59
N LEU A 34 26.51 7.60 -23.84
CA LEU A 34 25.47 6.79 -24.45
C LEU A 34 25.27 5.46 -23.70
N GLU A 35 26.36 4.81 -23.29
CA GLU A 35 26.30 3.58 -22.49
C GLU A 35 25.59 3.82 -21.17
N ARG A 36 25.98 4.88 -20.43
CA ARG A 36 25.34 5.24 -19.15
C ARG A 36 23.85 5.53 -19.31
N VAL A 37 23.48 6.35 -20.30
CA VAL A 37 22.07 6.68 -20.55
C VAL A 37 21.27 5.45 -20.97
N ASN A 38 21.84 4.55 -21.76
CA ASN A 38 21.20 3.29 -22.10
C ASN A 38 21.00 2.38 -20.89
N GLN A 39 21.97 2.33 -19.98
CA GLN A 39 21.83 1.60 -18.73
C GLN A 39 20.69 2.17 -17.88
N GLU A 40 20.67 3.49 -17.65
CA GLU A 40 19.61 4.18 -16.91
C GLU A 40 18.22 3.92 -17.53
N LYS A 41 18.12 3.98 -18.86
CA LYS A 41 16.90 3.65 -19.60
C LYS A 41 16.44 2.20 -19.35
N ASN A 42 17.37 1.24 -19.39
CA ASN A 42 17.06 -0.17 -19.17
C ASN A 42 16.61 -0.45 -17.73
N GLU A 43 17.23 0.21 -16.75
CA GLU A 43 16.82 0.13 -15.34
C GLU A 43 15.41 0.69 -15.13
N ILE A 44 15.11 1.86 -15.70
CA ILE A 44 13.77 2.47 -15.64
C ILE A 44 12.75 1.55 -16.32
N LYS A 45 13.07 1.01 -17.49
CA LYS A 45 12.19 0.08 -18.21
C LYS A 45 11.89 -1.18 -17.39
N SER A 46 12.90 -1.74 -16.72
CA SER A 46 12.72 -2.90 -15.83
C SER A 46 11.84 -2.57 -14.63
N LYS A 47 12.03 -1.39 -14.00
CA LYS A 47 11.18 -0.93 -12.89
C LYS A 47 9.73 -0.75 -13.35
N LEU A 48 9.51 -0.13 -14.51
CA LEU A 48 8.18 0.06 -15.08
C LEU A 48 7.47 -1.28 -15.32
N GLN A 49 8.17 -2.26 -15.88
CA GLN A 49 7.61 -3.60 -16.09
C GLN A 49 7.22 -4.26 -14.76
N LYS A 50 8.01 -4.10 -13.70
CA LYS A 50 7.66 -4.62 -12.37
C LYS A 50 6.40 -3.97 -11.80
N PHE A 51 6.25 -2.65 -11.96
CA PHE A 51 5.05 -1.94 -11.50
C PHE A 51 3.79 -2.38 -12.25
N GLN A 52 3.88 -2.58 -13.57
CA GLN A 52 2.76 -3.09 -14.37
C GLN A 52 2.27 -4.46 -13.88
N VAL A 53 3.20 -5.38 -13.59
CA VAL A 53 2.83 -6.71 -13.06
C VAL A 53 2.13 -6.62 -11.70
N LEU A 54 2.57 -5.70 -10.83
CA LEU A 54 1.93 -5.50 -9.52
C LEU A 54 0.53 -4.89 -9.66
N GLU A 55 0.35 -3.95 -10.59
CA GLU A 55 -0.94 -3.34 -10.88
C GLU A 55 -1.94 -4.37 -11.43
N ASP A 56 -1.52 -5.23 -12.34
CA ASP A 56 -2.34 -6.32 -12.87
C ASP A 56 -2.76 -7.28 -11.74
N GLN A 57 -1.85 -7.65 -10.84
CA GLN A 57 -2.15 -8.51 -9.69
C GLN A 57 -3.14 -7.86 -8.71
N GLU A 58 -2.99 -6.57 -8.43
CA GLU A 58 -3.92 -5.82 -7.56
C GLU A 58 -5.31 -5.73 -8.19
N SER A 59 -5.37 -5.57 -9.52
CA SER A 59 -6.62 -5.56 -10.27
C SER A 59 -7.39 -6.89 -10.16
N ASP A 60 -6.70 -8.02 -10.23
CA ASP A 60 -7.29 -9.36 -10.09
C ASP A 60 -7.79 -9.61 -8.66
N ILE A 61 -7.03 -9.22 -7.63
CA ILE A 61 -7.45 -9.32 -6.23
C ILE A 61 -8.73 -8.49 -5.98
N SER A 62 -8.76 -7.27 -6.51
CA SER A 62 -9.93 -6.39 -6.44
C SER A 62 -11.17 -6.99 -7.11
N LEU A 63 -11.01 -7.77 -8.18
CA LEU A 63 -12.10 -8.46 -8.85
C LEU A 63 -12.60 -9.67 -8.06
N GLU A 64 -11.71 -10.44 -7.43
CA GLU A 64 -12.09 -11.55 -6.53
C GLU A 64 -12.86 -11.05 -5.30
N ASP A 65 -12.44 -9.94 -4.69
CA ASP A 65 -13.15 -9.33 -3.56
C ASP A 65 -14.54 -8.79 -3.95
N LYS A 66 -14.71 -8.37 -5.20
CA LYS A 66 -16.00 -7.93 -5.77
C LYS A 66 -16.92 -9.10 -6.10
N ARG A 67 -16.43 -10.36 -6.14
CA ARG A 67 -17.32 -11.53 -6.22
C ARG A 67 -18.09 -11.61 -4.91
N LYS A 68 -19.34 -11.15 -4.98
CA LYS A 68 -20.28 -11.10 -3.86
C LYS A 68 -20.30 -12.46 -3.17
N ARG A 69 -19.70 -12.54 -1.97
CA ARG A 69 -19.67 -13.78 -1.16
C ARG A 69 -21.08 -14.39 -1.14
N ASN A 70 -21.20 -15.63 -1.62
CA ASN A 70 -22.48 -16.33 -1.60
C ASN A 70 -22.90 -16.52 -0.14
N ARG A 71 -23.97 -15.83 0.28
CA ARG A 71 -24.51 -15.93 1.63
C ARG A 71 -25.40 -17.16 1.68
N ARG A 72 -25.13 -18.06 2.62
CA ARG A 72 -26.05 -19.16 2.96
C ARG A 72 -27.42 -18.61 3.38
N SER A 73 -28.46 -19.35 3.07
CA SER A 73 -29.83 -19.00 3.47
C SER A 73 -29.98 -19.07 4.99
N ALA A 74 -30.88 -18.26 5.57
CA ALA A 74 -31.12 -18.24 7.01
C ALA A 74 -31.57 -19.60 7.59
N VAL A 75 -32.11 -20.47 6.74
CA VAL A 75 -32.53 -21.84 7.07
C VAL A 75 -31.33 -22.79 7.18
N GLU A 76 -30.27 -22.54 6.42
CA GLU A 76 -29.08 -23.40 6.35
C GLU A 76 -28.08 -23.14 7.48
N ILE A 77 -28.29 -22.09 8.27
CA ILE A 77 -27.39 -21.70 9.36
C ILE A 77 -27.83 -22.43 10.64
N PRO A 78 -27.04 -23.40 11.15
CA PRO A 78 -27.39 -24.11 12.38
C PRO A 78 -27.34 -23.16 13.58
N ARG A 79 -28.42 -23.09 14.35
CA ARG A 79 -28.54 -22.18 15.50
C ARG A 79 -28.15 -22.87 16.81
N SER A 80 -26.89 -23.28 16.90
CA SER A 80 -26.34 -23.99 18.06
C SER A 80 -26.03 -23.07 19.26
N HIS A 81 -25.92 -21.75 19.05
CA HIS A 81 -25.55 -20.82 20.10
C HIS A 81 -26.79 -20.24 20.80
N VAL A 82 -27.15 -20.80 21.94
CA VAL A 82 -28.39 -20.47 22.68
C VAL A 82 -28.12 -19.46 23.78
N CYS A 83 -29.02 -18.49 23.95
CA CYS A 83 -28.99 -17.57 25.09
C CYS A 83 -29.28 -18.31 26.39
N THR A 84 -28.50 -18.05 27.44
CA THR A 84 -28.60 -18.71 28.75
C THR A 84 -29.40 -17.92 29.77
N ILE A 85 -29.88 -16.72 29.44
CA ILE A 85 -30.67 -15.90 30.38
C ILE A 85 -32.05 -16.50 30.57
N SER A 86 -32.48 -16.59 31.83
CA SER A 86 -33.86 -16.95 32.18
C SER A 86 -34.88 -16.06 31.45
N ASN A 87 -35.89 -16.68 30.85
CA ASN A 87 -36.89 -16.02 30.00
C ASN A 87 -36.39 -15.52 28.63
N CYS A 88 -35.20 -15.93 28.17
CA CYS A 88 -34.74 -15.70 26.79
C CYS A 88 -34.50 -17.02 26.03
N ASN A 89 -35.36 -17.33 25.05
CA ASN A 89 -35.28 -18.57 24.27
C ASN A 89 -34.66 -18.37 22.87
N LYS A 90 -33.76 -17.39 22.70
CA LYS A 90 -33.18 -17.07 21.39
C LYS A 90 -31.95 -17.92 21.09
N SER A 91 -31.86 -18.40 19.86
CA SER A 91 -30.71 -19.15 19.34
C SER A 91 -30.12 -18.47 18.10
N TYR A 92 -28.80 -18.58 17.97
CA TYR A 92 -27.97 -17.83 17.03
C TYR A 92 -27.04 -18.76 16.26
N GLY A 93 -26.72 -18.36 15.03
CA GLY A 93 -25.91 -19.14 14.09
C GLY A 93 -24.40 -19.02 14.31
N SER A 94 -23.96 -18.13 15.19
CA SER A 94 -22.56 -17.91 15.53
C SER A 94 -22.43 -17.34 16.93
N GLU A 95 -21.28 -17.54 17.55
CA GLU A 95 -20.96 -16.96 18.85
C GLU A 95 -21.02 -15.42 18.84
N GLY A 96 -20.48 -14.77 17.80
CA GLY A 96 -20.50 -13.31 17.71
C GLY A 96 -21.91 -12.72 17.67
N SER A 97 -22.86 -13.39 17.01
CA SER A 97 -24.25 -12.94 16.98
C SER A 97 -24.97 -13.18 18.32
N LEU A 98 -24.63 -14.25 19.04
CA LEU A 98 -25.08 -14.46 20.41
C LEU A 98 -24.51 -13.37 21.34
N MET A 99 -23.21 -13.06 21.25
CA MET A 99 -22.57 -12.04 22.09
C MET A 99 -23.15 -10.65 21.84
N GLN A 100 -23.39 -10.31 20.58
CA GLN A 100 -24.10 -9.06 20.24
C GLN A 100 -25.51 -9.03 20.84
N HIS A 101 -26.24 -10.14 20.78
CA HIS A 101 -27.54 -10.26 21.44
C HIS A 101 -27.45 -10.03 22.94
N MET A 102 -26.48 -10.65 23.62
CA MET A 102 -26.25 -10.49 25.06
C MET A 102 -25.96 -9.03 25.42
N LYS A 103 -25.14 -8.35 24.62
CA LYS A 103 -24.83 -6.92 24.82
C LYS A 103 -26.05 -6.02 24.65
N ILE A 104 -26.84 -6.21 23.60
CA ILE A 104 -27.94 -5.29 23.26
C ILE A 104 -29.22 -5.59 24.05
N LYS A 105 -29.53 -6.87 24.27
CA LYS A 105 -30.80 -7.28 24.92
C LYS A 105 -30.67 -7.54 26.40
N HIS A 106 -29.45 -7.80 26.87
CA HIS A 106 -29.21 -8.13 28.28
C HIS A 106 -28.15 -7.23 28.92
N GLY A 107 -27.62 -6.26 28.20
CA GLY A 107 -26.63 -5.31 28.74
C GLY A 107 -25.31 -5.97 29.15
N MET A 108 -25.05 -7.21 28.75
CA MET A 108 -23.84 -7.92 29.17
C MET A 108 -22.63 -7.49 28.36
N VAL A 109 -21.62 -6.96 29.05
CA VAL A 109 -20.32 -6.65 28.48
C VAL A 109 -19.39 -7.81 28.81
N MET A 110 -19.27 -8.77 27.88
CA MET A 110 -18.29 -9.84 28.01
C MET A 110 -16.92 -9.31 27.56
N ASN A 111 -16.10 -8.89 28.52
CA ASN A 111 -14.71 -8.50 28.28
C ASN A 111 -13.88 -9.76 27.98
N GLN A 112 -13.76 -10.12 26.70
CA GLN A 112 -12.84 -11.18 26.25
C GLN A 112 -11.39 -10.69 26.10
N ASP A 113 -11.16 -9.39 26.22
CA ASP A 113 -9.81 -8.83 26.19
C ASP A 113 -9.15 -9.05 27.57
N LYS A 114 -8.04 -9.80 27.59
CA LYS A 114 -7.17 -9.96 28.78
C LYS A 114 -6.78 -8.60 29.40
N ILE A 115 -6.81 -7.53 28.61
CA ILE A 115 -6.54 -6.14 28.99
C ILE A 115 -7.67 -5.56 29.87
N GLY A 116 -8.94 -5.93 29.63
CA GLY A 116 -10.10 -5.42 30.36
C GLY A 116 -10.17 -5.88 31.82
N GLN A 117 -9.67 -7.08 32.14
CA GLN A 117 -9.64 -7.60 33.51
C GLN A 117 -8.72 -6.79 34.43
N VAL A 118 -7.63 -6.25 33.88
CA VAL A 118 -6.66 -5.45 34.63
C VAL A 118 -7.24 -4.08 34.97
N LEU A 119 -7.97 -3.45 34.04
CA LEU A 119 -8.58 -2.13 34.26
C LEU A 119 -9.70 -2.16 35.30
N ASP A 120 -10.51 -3.22 35.36
CA ASP A 120 -11.54 -3.36 36.38
C ASP A 120 -10.93 -3.60 37.79
N GLN A 121 -9.81 -4.32 37.91
CA GLN A 121 -9.09 -4.45 39.18
C GLN A 121 -8.55 -3.11 39.70
N PHE A 122 -8.01 -2.26 38.81
CA PHE A 122 -7.54 -0.92 39.19
C PHE A 122 -8.70 0.02 39.56
N ARG A 123 -9.88 -0.11 38.95
CA ARG A 123 -11.06 0.70 39.27
C ARG A 123 -11.61 0.46 40.68
N PHE A 124 -11.51 -0.77 41.19
CA PHE A 124 -11.94 -1.08 42.57
C PHE A 124 -10.96 -0.60 43.64
N GLN A 125 -9.65 -0.49 43.34
CA GLN A 125 -8.65 -0.02 44.32
C GLN A 125 -8.75 1.48 44.63
N TYR A 126 -9.18 2.31 43.67
CA TYR A 126 -9.27 3.77 43.86
C TYR A 126 -10.62 4.27 44.40
N SER A 127 -11.66 3.43 44.43
CA SER A 127 -12.96 3.78 45.03
C SER A 127 -12.99 3.60 46.56
N SER A 128 -11.97 2.95 47.12
CA SER A 128 -11.89 2.64 48.56
C SER A 128 -10.97 3.60 49.35
N ASN A 129 -10.30 4.55 48.68
CA ASN A 129 -9.36 5.50 49.30
C ASN A 129 -9.84 6.97 49.30
N SER A 130 -11.14 7.19 49.09
CA SER A 130 -11.77 8.49 49.38
C SER A 130 -12.65 8.36 50.62
N ASN A 131 -12.03 8.44 51.79
CA ASN A 131 -12.61 8.90 53.06
C ASN A 131 -11.54 9.69 53.80
#